data_AF-A0A3M4VGH1-F1
#
_entry.id   AF-A0A3M4VGH1-F1
#
_cell.length_a   1.000
_cell.length_b   1.000
_cell.length_c   1.000
_cell.angle_alpha   90.00
_cell.angle_beta   90.00
_cell.angle_gamma   90.00
#
_symmetry.space_group_name_H-M   'P 1'
#
loop_
_entity.id
_entity.type
_entity.pdbx_description
1 polymer ?
#
loop_
_entity_poly.entity_id
_entity_poly.type
_entity_poly.pdbx_seq_one_letter_code
_entity_poly.pdbx_strand_id
1 'polypeptide(L)'
;MRIHVCFIDRVGITQEVLAILGGRNLNLDAVEMVPPNVYIDAPTLSHQMLEELKDALFRVRGVEAITVVDILPGQRRHLQLDALLAAMTDPVLALDSAGHVLLANPALIALIGREPEGEPIGELFADPSLQATLLENGFRLPMREVTLNGEALLLDATPITEAGALLTLYLPSRIGERLSALHHDHAEGFDALLGESPAIRILKTRAQRVAALDAPLLIQGETGTGKELVARACHASSARHGEPFLALNCAALPENLAESELFGYAPGAFTGAQRGGKPGLMELANQGTVFLDEIGEMSPYLQAKLLRFLNDGSFRRVGGDREVRVNVRILSATHRDLEKMVSEGAFREDLFYRLNVLNLEVPPLRERGQDILLLARYFMEQACTQIQRPVCRLATGTYPALLGNRWPGNVRQLQNVIFRAAAISESTVVDIGDLDIAGTAVARQNDGEVGSLEQAVEDFERELLQKLYADHPSTRQLAARLNTSHTAIAHRLRKYGIGK
;
A
#
# COMPACT_ATOMS: atom_id res chain seq x y z
N MET A 1 -26.10 -32.75 38.38
CA MET A 1 -26.87 -31.54 38.02
C MET A 1 -26.14 -30.30 38.54
N ARG A 2 -26.25 -29.16 37.85
CA ARG A 2 -25.68 -27.89 38.31
C ARG A 2 -26.80 -26.98 38.81
N ILE A 3 -26.61 -26.35 39.96
CA ILE A 3 -27.64 -25.52 40.61
C ILE A 3 -27.08 -24.12 40.83
N HIS A 4 -27.92 -23.12 40.63
CA HIS A 4 -27.72 -21.73 41.01
C HIS A 4 -28.65 -21.36 42.16
N VAL A 5 -28.07 -20.90 43.27
CA VAL A 5 -28.79 -20.39 44.44
C VAL A 5 -28.54 -18.89 44.52
N CYS A 6 -29.61 -18.11 44.39
CA CYS A 6 -29.61 -16.66 44.60
C CYS A 6 -30.02 -16.35 46.03
N PHE A 7 -29.33 -15.43 46.68
CA PHE A 7 -29.62 -15.02 48.03
C PHE A 7 -29.43 -13.53 48.26
N ILE A 8 -29.81 -13.05 49.45
CA ILE A 8 -29.50 -11.70 49.94
C ILE A 8 -28.15 -11.79 50.66
N ASP A 9 -27.18 -10.98 50.22
CA ASP A 9 -25.84 -10.99 50.79
C ASP A 9 -25.87 -10.66 52.30
N ARG A 10 -25.46 -11.64 53.11
CA ARG A 10 -25.34 -11.52 54.57
C ARG A 10 -24.27 -12.45 55.10
N VAL A 11 -23.70 -12.07 56.25
CA VAL A 11 -22.71 -12.89 56.95
C VAL A 11 -23.30 -14.29 57.25
N GLY A 12 -22.55 -15.33 56.91
CA GLY A 12 -22.87 -16.73 57.20
C GLY A 12 -23.75 -17.45 56.18
N ILE A 13 -24.36 -16.76 55.21
CA ILE A 13 -25.33 -17.40 54.31
C ILE A 13 -24.70 -18.50 53.44
N THR A 14 -23.50 -18.26 52.91
CA THR A 14 -22.78 -19.26 52.11
C THR A 14 -22.43 -20.50 52.92
N GLN A 15 -22.07 -20.33 54.20
CA GLN A 15 -21.81 -21.45 55.11
C GLN A 15 -23.09 -22.24 55.40
N GLU A 16 -24.21 -21.57 55.64
CA GLU A 16 -25.51 -22.22 55.89
C GLU A 16 -25.98 -23.02 54.67
N VAL A 17 -25.85 -22.45 53.47
CA VAL A 17 -26.18 -23.13 52.20
C VAL A 17 -25.30 -24.36 51.98
N LEU A 18 -23.98 -24.25 52.17
CA LEU A 18 -23.05 -25.37 52.00
C LEU A 18 -23.20 -26.44 53.10
N ALA A 19 -23.55 -26.05 54.33
CA ALA A 19 -23.79 -27.00 55.43
C ALA A 19 -25.01 -27.90 55.15
N ILE A 20 -26.05 -27.38 54.50
CA ILE A 20 -27.23 -28.18 54.10
C ILE A 20 -26.86 -29.22 53.04
N LEU A 21 -25.97 -28.86 52.11
CA LEU A 21 -25.48 -29.78 51.08
C LEU A 21 -24.56 -30.85 51.68
N GLY A 22 -23.63 -30.44 52.55
CA GLY A 22 -22.71 -31.34 53.24
C GLY A 22 -23.43 -32.31 54.19
N GLY A 23 -24.47 -31.85 54.89
CA GLY A 23 -25.28 -32.68 55.78
C GLY A 23 -26.08 -33.80 55.08
N ARG A 24 -26.17 -33.75 53.74
CA ARG A 24 -26.80 -34.78 52.90
C ARG A 24 -25.80 -35.68 52.18
N ASN A 25 -24.50 -35.59 52.50
CA ASN A 25 -23.42 -36.36 51.87
C ASN A 25 -23.40 -36.26 50.33
N LEU A 26 -23.77 -35.10 49.78
CA LEU A 26 -23.69 -34.86 48.34
C LEU A 26 -22.23 -34.63 47.94
N ASN A 27 -21.78 -35.33 46.91
CA ASN A 27 -20.47 -35.07 46.31
C ASN A 27 -20.57 -33.83 45.41
N LEU A 28 -19.72 -32.84 45.64
CA LEU A 28 -19.68 -31.59 44.89
C LEU A 28 -18.38 -31.54 44.10
N ASP A 29 -18.47 -31.45 42.77
CA ASP A 29 -17.30 -31.36 41.89
C ASP A 29 -16.74 -29.93 41.87
N ALA A 30 -17.60 -28.93 41.98
CA ALA A 30 -17.22 -27.52 42.01
C ALA A 30 -18.24 -26.65 42.76
N VAL A 31 -17.76 -25.59 43.41
CA VAL A 31 -18.57 -24.54 44.03
C VAL A 31 -17.98 -23.19 43.65
N GLU A 32 -18.78 -22.35 43.00
CA GLU A 32 -18.39 -21.00 42.61
C GLU A 32 -19.24 -19.97 43.34
N MET A 33 -18.57 -18.99 43.93
CA MET A 33 -19.20 -17.94 44.73
C MET A 33 -19.02 -16.60 44.03
N VAL A 34 -20.14 -16.02 43.59
CA VAL A 34 -20.20 -14.71 42.93
C VAL A 34 -21.30 -13.92 43.62
N PRO A 35 -21.00 -13.18 44.71
CA PRO A 35 -22.03 -12.55 45.51
C PRO A 35 -22.99 -11.74 44.64
N PRO A 36 -24.32 -11.91 44.80
CA PRO A 36 -24.99 -12.66 45.86
C PRO A 36 -25.46 -14.08 45.44
N ASN A 37 -24.67 -14.76 44.62
CA ASN A 37 -25.00 -16.05 44.00
C ASN A 37 -23.99 -17.13 44.38
N VAL A 38 -24.48 -18.36 44.54
CA VAL A 38 -23.65 -19.57 44.65
C VAL A 38 -24.06 -20.54 43.55
N TYR A 39 -23.08 -21.06 42.84
CA TYR A 39 -23.25 -22.05 41.78
C TYR A 39 -22.55 -23.33 42.18
N ILE A 40 -23.19 -24.47 41.96
CA ILE A 40 -22.76 -25.75 42.51
C ILE A 40 -22.88 -26.82 41.44
N ASP A 41 -21.80 -27.54 41.16
CA ASP A 41 -21.85 -28.77 40.37
C ASP A 41 -21.93 -29.98 41.30
N ALA A 42 -23.07 -30.66 41.28
CA ALA A 42 -23.35 -31.86 42.06
C ALA A 42 -23.75 -32.98 41.08
N PRO A 43 -22.80 -33.72 40.50
CA PRO A 43 -23.08 -34.68 39.42
C PRO A 43 -24.07 -35.77 39.83
N THR A 44 -24.03 -36.19 41.10
CA THR A 44 -24.88 -37.28 41.65
C THR A 44 -26.27 -36.82 42.09
N LEU A 45 -26.60 -35.54 41.96
CA LEU A 45 -27.91 -35.01 42.36
C LEU A 45 -29.01 -35.46 41.38
N SER A 46 -30.05 -36.10 41.91
CA SER A 46 -31.27 -36.48 41.17
C SER A 46 -32.36 -35.42 41.29
N HIS A 47 -33.36 -35.44 40.40
CA HIS A 47 -34.51 -34.53 40.45
C HIS A 47 -35.29 -34.62 41.77
N GLN A 48 -35.49 -35.83 42.31
CA GLN A 48 -36.20 -36.00 43.59
C GLN A 48 -35.42 -35.36 44.75
N MET A 49 -34.11 -35.58 44.80
CA MET A 49 -33.24 -34.99 45.82
C MET A 49 -33.15 -33.47 45.69
N LEU A 50 -33.23 -32.93 44.46
CA LEU A 50 -33.25 -31.50 44.21
C LEU A 50 -34.49 -30.83 44.81
N GLU A 51 -35.68 -31.43 44.67
CA GLU A 51 -36.90 -30.87 45.26
C GLU A 51 -36.82 -30.85 46.80
N GLU A 52 -36.36 -31.95 47.42
CA GLU A 52 -36.13 -31.98 48.87
C GLU A 52 -35.05 -30.99 49.33
N LEU A 53 -34.05 -30.74 48.48
CA LEU A 53 -32.98 -29.78 48.75
C LEU A 53 -33.51 -28.34 48.64
N LYS A 54 -34.35 -28.03 47.65
CA LYS A 54 -35.01 -26.73 47.51
C LYS A 54 -35.81 -26.38 48.77
N ASP A 55 -36.60 -27.33 49.28
CA ASP A 55 -37.38 -27.14 50.51
C ASP A 55 -36.51 -26.81 51.72
N ALA A 56 -35.33 -27.42 51.84
CA ALA A 56 -34.39 -27.14 52.92
C ALA A 56 -33.67 -25.80 52.73
N LEU A 57 -33.26 -25.48 51.51
CA LEU A 57 -32.56 -24.23 51.19
C LEU A 57 -33.48 -23.01 51.30
N PHE A 58 -34.77 -23.10 50.92
CA PHE A 58 -35.73 -22.00 51.11
C PHE A 58 -36.05 -21.70 52.57
N ARG A 59 -35.77 -22.64 53.50
CA ARG A 59 -35.86 -22.37 54.94
C ARG A 59 -34.70 -21.52 55.45
N VAL A 60 -33.61 -21.42 54.70
CA VAL A 60 -32.50 -20.51 55.00
C VAL A 60 -32.96 -19.08 54.74
N ARG A 61 -32.97 -18.26 55.79
CA ARG A 61 -33.37 -16.86 55.68
C ARG A 61 -32.46 -16.14 54.70
N GLY A 62 -33.05 -15.58 53.64
CA GLY A 62 -32.34 -14.81 52.62
C GLY A 62 -32.10 -15.56 51.31
N VAL A 63 -32.45 -16.84 51.17
CA VAL A 63 -32.48 -17.51 49.85
C VAL A 63 -33.70 -17.05 49.07
N GLU A 64 -33.50 -16.55 47.86
CA GLU A 64 -34.56 -15.96 47.01
C GLU A 64 -34.99 -16.90 45.90
N ALA A 65 -34.04 -17.59 45.26
CA ALA A 65 -34.32 -18.46 44.12
C ALA A 65 -33.31 -19.61 44.02
N ILE A 66 -33.78 -20.73 43.48
CA ILE A 66 -32.96 -21.92 43.21
C ILE A 66 -33.32 -22.44 41.82
N THR A 67 -32.36 -22.41 40.90
CA THR A 67 -32.55 -22.82 39.50
C THR A 67 -31.52 -23.85 39.09
N VAL A 68 -31.86 -24.70 38.11
CA VAL A 68 -30.89 -25.60 37.48
C VAL A 68 -30.25 -24.84 36.34
N VAL A 69 -28.93 -24.91 36.23
CA VAL A 69 -28.17 -24.28 35.14
C VAL A 69 -27.47 -25.33 34.31
N ASP A 70 -27.27 -25.05 33.03
CA ASP A 70 -26.58 -26.00 32.14
C ASP A 70 -25.06 -25.95 32.34
N ILE A 71 -24.51 -24.80 32.73
CA ILE A 71 -23.06 -24.58 32.87
C ILE A 71 -22.77 -23.62 34.02
N LEU A 72 -21.67 -23.86 34.74
CA LEU A 72 -21.21 -22.94 35.78
C LEU A 72 -20.65 -21.64 35.17
N PRO A 73 -20.72 -20.49 35.87
CA PRO A 73 -20.19 -19.22 35.37
C PRO A 73 -18.71 -19.25 35.00
N GLY A 74 -17.86 -19.92 35.78
CA GLY A 74 -16.43 -20.06 35.53
C GLY A 74 -16.17 -20.87 34.27
N GLN A 75 -16.83 -22.03 34.14
CA GLN A 75 -16.80 -22.83 32.89
C GLN A 75 -17.32 -22.04 31.69
N ARG A 76 -18.39 -21.26 31.85
CA ARG A 76 -18.92 -20.39 30.78
C ARG A 76 -17.91 -19.32 30.37
N ARG A 77 -17.27 -18.66 31.32
CA ARG A 77 -16.22 -17.66 31.06
C ARG A 77 -15.03 -18.28 30.34
N HIS A 78 -14.61 -19.49 30.75
CA HIS A 78 -13.53 -20.22 30.08
C HIS A 78 -13.88 -20.55 28.63
N LEU A 79 -15.05 -21.16 28.36
CA LEU A 79 -15.51 -21.43 27.00
C LEU A 79 -15.64 -20.16 26.15
N GLN A 80 -16.06 -19.04 26.74
CA GLN A 80 -16.12 -17.75 26.05
C GLN A 80 -14.72 -17.25 25.68
N LEU A 81 -13.74 -17.35 26.58
CA LEU A 81 -12.36 -16.98 26.30
C LEU A 81 -11.76 -17.88 25.21
N ASP A 82 -11.96 -19.20 25.28
CA ASP A 82 -11.49 -20.14 24.26
C ASP A 82 -12.11 -19.83 22.89
N ALA A 83 -13.42 -19.54 22.85
CA ALA A 83 -14.11 -19.16 21.62
C ALA A 83 -13.58 -17.84 21.05
N LEU A 84 -13.29 -16.85 21.90
CA LEU A 84 -12.69 -15.58 21.48
C LEU A 84 -11.28 -15.80 20.91
N LEU A 85 -10.43 -16.54 21.61
CA LEU A 85 -9.08 -16.87 21.15
C LEU A 85 -9.09 -17.68 19.84
N ALA A 86 -10.01 -18.62 19.70
CA ALA A 86 -10.19 -19.43 18.49
C ALA A 86 -10.70 -18.62 17.29
N ALA A 87 -11.45 -17.54 17.52
CA ALA A 87 -11.89 -16.63 16.45
C ALA A 87 -10.77 -15.73 15.93
N MET A 88 -9.69 -15.52 16.70
CA MET A 88 -8.54 -14.73 16.29
C MET A 88 -7.68 -15.50 15.30
N THR A 89 -7.37 -14.88 14.16
CA THR A 89 -6.58 -15.49 13.09
C THR A 89 -5.08 -15.23 13.22
N ASP A 90 -4.68 -14.19 13.97
CA ASP A 90 -3.28 -13.94 14.32
C ASP A 90 -2.87 -14.87 15.48
N PRO A 91 -1.64 -15.42 15.49
CA PRO A 91 -1.11 -16.12 16.64
C PRO A 91 -1.03 -15.20 17.87
N VAL A 92 -1.62 -15.66 18.98
CA VAL A 92 -1.71 -14.90 20.24
C VAL A 92 -1.35 -15.80 21.41
N LEU A 93 -0.61 -15.24 22.36
CA LEU A 93 -0.33 -15.86 23.64
C LEU A 93 -0.44 -14.87 24.80
N ALA A 94 -0.88 -15.36 25.95
CA ALA A 94 -0.83 -14.63 27.21
C ALA A 94 0.36 -15.12 28.05
N LEU A 95 1.03 -14.19 28.72
CA LEU A 95 2.13 -14.43 29.64
C LEU A 95 1.74 -14.03 31.05
N ASP A 96 2.28 -14.75 32.04
CA ASP A 96 2.26 -14.33 33.44
C ASP A 96 3.29 -13.21 33.72
N SER A 97 3.35 -12.74 34.96
CA SER A 97 4.32 -11.71 35.38
C SER A 97 5.78 -12.18 35.37
N ALA A 98 6.04 -13.48 35.26
CA ALA A 98 7.37 -14.06 35.18
C ALA A 98 7.81 -14.37 33.73
N GLY A 99 6.91 -14.22 32.75
CA GLY A 99 7.14 -14.47 31.34
C GLY A 99 6.92 -15.93 30.92
N HIS A 100 6.12 -16.71 31.66
CA HIS A 100 5.66 -18.03 31.24
C HIS A 100 4.35 -17.94 30.49
N VAL A 101 4.16 -18.82 29.50
CA VAL A 101 2.93 -18.88 28.72
C VAL A 101 1.77 -19.39 29.59
N LEU A 102 0.72 -18.58 29.73
CA LEU A 102 -0.52 -18.94 30.39
C LEU A 102 -1.52 -19.56 29.42
N LEU A 103 -1.63 -18.99 28.23
CA LEU A 103 -2.61 -19.40 27.21
C LEU A 103 -2.02 -19.15 25.82
N ALA A 104 -2.40 -20.00 24.87
CA ALA A 104 -2.09 -19.86 23.46
C ALA A 104 -3.35 -20.11 22.63
N ASN A 105 -3.57 -19.31 21.60
CA ASN A 105 -4.69 -19.55 20.71
C ASN A 105 -4.38 -20.68 19.70
N PRO A 106 -5.41 -21.26 19.04
CA PRO A 106 -5.21 -22.32 18.05
C PRO A 106 -4.27 -21.95 16.90
N ALA A 107 -4.23 -20.67 16.50
CA ALA A 107 -3.32 -20.19 15.44
C ALA A 107 -1.85 -20.32 15.86
N LEU A 108 -1.51 -19.99 17.10
CA LEU A 108 -0.16 -20.19 17.63
C LEU A 108 0.18 -21.67 17.79
N ILE A 109 -0.75 -22.48 18.31
CA ILE A 109 -0.54 -23.92 18.48
C ILE A 109 -0.30 -24.59 17.13
N ALA A 110 -1.03 -24.21 16.09
CA ALA A 110 -0.83 -24.70 14.72
C ALA A 110 0.54 -24.31 14.17
N LEU A 111 1.00 -23.09 14.45
CA LEU A 111 2.30 -22.58 14.03
C LEU A 111 3.48 -23.29 14.71
N ILE A 112 3.35 -23.58 16.02
CA ILE A 112 4.41 -24.22 16.82
C ILE A 112 4.34 -25.76 16.71
N GLY A 113 3.16 -26.31 16.44
CA GLY A 113 2.90 -27.74 16.35
C GLY A 113 2.68 -28.45 17.70
N ARG A 114 2.62 -27.70 18.80
CA ARG A 114 2.42 -28.22 20.17
C ARG A 114 1.82 -27.14 21.08
N GLU A 115 1.34 -27.58 22.25
CA GLU A 115 0.84 -26.69 23.30
C GLU A 115 2.02 -26.10 24.11
N PRO A 116 2.16 -24.77 24.19
CA PRO A 116 3.29 -24.12 24.86
C PRO A 116 3.00 -23.70 26.32
N GLU A 117 1.85 -24.09 26.91
CA GLU A 117 1.47 -23.69 28.27
C GLU A 117 2.56 -24.04 29.30
N GLY A 118 2.89 -23.08 30.17
CA GLY A 118 3.91 -23.18 31.21
C GLY A 118 5.36 -22.99 30.73
N GLU A 119 5.61 -22.95 29.41
CA GLU A 119 6.95 -22.73 28.87
C GLU A 119 7.39 -21.26 29.05
N PRO A 120 8.66 -20.98 29.38
CA PRO A 120 9.18 -19.63 29.40
C PRO A 120 9.32 -19.08 27.97
N ILE A 121 8.97 -17.79 27.80
CA ILE A 121 8.95 -17.14 26.48
C ILE A 121 10.32 -17.16 25.77
N GLY A 122 11.42 -17.16 26.53
CA GLY A 122 12.77 -17.24 25.97
C GLY A 122 13.07 -18.58 25.32
N GLU A 123 12.51 -19.68 25.82
CA GLU A 123 12.66 -21.01 25.21
C GLU A 123 11.78 -21.15 23.97
N LEU A 124 10.54 -20.65 24.04
CA LEU A 124 9.57 -20.70 22.94
C LEU A 124 10.14 -20.10 21.64
N PHE A 125 10.82 -18.96 21.75
CA PHE A 125 11.42 -18.25 20.61
C PHE A 125 12.91 -18.55 20.41
N ALA A 126 13.50 -19.45 21.20
CA ALA A 126 14.93 -19.70 21.26
C ALA A 126 15.78 -18.40 21.40
N ASP A 127 15.24 -17.41 22.13
CA ASP A 127 15.86 -16.12 22.41
C ASP A 127 15.74 -15.78 23.91
N PRO A 128 16.72 -16.19 24.74
CA PRO A 128 16.73 -15.88 26.17
C PRO A 128 16.73 -14.37 26.47
N SER A 129 17.22 -13.54 25.54
CA SER A 129 17.26 -12.09 25.70
C SER A 129 15.85 -11.47 25.62
N LEU A 130 14.92 -12.12 24.92
CA LEU A 130 13.55 -11.64 24.74
C LEU A 130 12.83 -11.56 26.09
N GLN A 131 12.93 -12.61 26.92
CA GLN A 131 12.30 -12.64 28.23
C GLN A 131 12.84 -11.54 29.14
N ALA A 132 14.16 -11.41 29.24
CA ALA A 132 14.79 -10.35 30.03
C ALA A 132 14.32 -8.96 29.57
N THR A 133 14.31 -8.74 28.25
CA THR A 133 13.89 -7.45 27.66
C THR A 133 12.41 -7.14 27.96
N LEU A 134 11.52 -8.13 27.87
CA LEU A 134 10.10 -7.97 28.18
C LEU A 134 9.89 -7.60 29.65
N LEU A 135 10.55 -8.30 30.57
CA LEU A 135 10.43 -8.06 32.01
C LEU A 135 11.00 -6.70 32.42
N GLU A 136 12.19 -6.34 31.92
CA GLU A 136 12.83 -5.05 32.22
C GLU A 136 12.00 -3.85 31.77
N ASN A 137 11.25 -3.99 30.68
CA ASN A 137 10.41 -2.91 30.13
C ASN A 137 8.94 -3.02 30.54
N GLY A 138 8.60 -3.89 31.50
CA GLY A 138 7.22 -4.09 31.97
C GLY A 138 6.26 -4.45 30.83
N PHE A 139 6.73 -5.30 29.90
CA PHE A 139 6.02 -5.74 28.70
C PHE A 139 5.62 -4.63 27.72
N ARG A 140 6.23 -3.45 27.81
CA ARG A 140 6.06 -2.36 26.84
C ARG A 140 7.26 -2.31 25.93
N LEU A 141 7.18 -2.98 24.78
CA LEU A 141 8.21 -2.96 23.77
C LEU A 141 7.67 -2.39 22.46
N PRO A 142 8.48 -1.63 21.70
CA PRO A 142 8.15 -1.40 20.30
C PRO A 142 8.08 -2.74 19.58
N MET A 143 7.25 -2.81 18.55
CA MET A 143 7.11 -4.00 17.71
C MET A 143 8.49 -4.48 17.27
N ARG A 144 8.77 -5.76 17.51
CA ARG A 144 10.09 -6.36 17.32
C ARG A 144 9.95 -7.64 16.52
N GLU A 145 10.92 -7.90 15.66
CA GLU A 145 10.98 -9.18 14.99
C GLU A 145 11.44 -10.30 15.93
N VAL A 146 10.75 -11.43 15.84
CA VAL A 146 11.08 -12.70 16.47
C VAL A 146 11.07 -13.81 15.43
N THR A 147 11.76 -14.91 15.72
CA THR A 147 11.79 -16.08 14.85
C THR A 147 11.09 -17.24 15.53
N LEU A 148 10.16 -17.88 14.83
CA LEU A 148 9.45 -19.04 15.32
C LEU A 148 9.39 -20.09 14.20
N ASN A 149 9.86 -21.32 14.47
CA ASN A 149 9.92 -22.40 13.48
C ASN A 149 10.56 -22.03 12.12
N GLY A 150 11.52 -21.11 12.12
CA GLY A 150 12.19 -20.66 10.90
C GLY A 150 11.43 -19.60 10.10
N GLU A 151 10.28 -19.12 10.59
CA GLU A 151 9.55 -17.96 10.06
C GLU A 151 9.88 -16.70 10.86
N ALA A 152 9.93 -15.55 10.19
CA ALA A 152 10.13 -14.25 10.82
C ALA A 152 8.77 -13.59 11.07
N LEU A 153 8.50 -13.22 12.32
CA LEU A 153 7.22 -12.67 12.78
C LEU A 153 7.46 -11.38 13.54
N LEU A 154 6.48 -10.49 13.53
CA LEU A 154 6.50 -9.25 14.29
C LEU A 154 5.71 -9.44 15.57
N LEU A 155 6.41 -9.37 16.70
CA LEU A 155 5.85 -9.46 18.04
C LEU A 155 5.44 -8.08 18.52
N ASP A 156 4.17 -7.97 18.90
CA ASP A 156 3.59 -6.82 19.59
C ASP A 156 3.19 -7.22 21.01
N ALA A 157 3.64 -6.45 22.00
CA ALA A 157 3.46 -6.75 23.41
C ALA A 157 2.52 -5.73 24.05
N THR A 158 1.36 -6.21 24.49
CA THR A 158 0.37 -5.41 25.22
C THR A 158 0.36 -5.83 26.69
N PRO A 159 0.81 -4.98 27.64
CA PRO A 159 0.81 -5.34 29.06
C PRO A 159 -0.62 -5.50 29.58
N ILE A 160 -0.84 -6.52 30.40
CA ILE A 160 -2.07 -6.72 31.16
C ILE A 160 -1.78 -6.30 32.60
N THR A 161 -2.47 -5.25 33.06
CA THR A 161 -2.32 -4.71 34.41
C THR A 161 -2.43 -5.81 35.45
N GLU A 162 -1.38 -5.97 36.28
CA GLU A 162 -1.29 -6.95 37.39
C GLU A 162 -1.29 -8.45 37.00
N ALA A 163 -1.35 -8.81 35.71
CA ALA A 163 -1.49 -10.20 35.27
C ALA A 163 -0.44 -10.68 34.24
N GLY A 164 0.42 -9.79 33.73
CA GLY A 164 1.48 -10.13 32.77
C GLY A 164 1.30 -9.42 31.43
N ALA A 165 1.20 -10.14 30.32
CA ALA A 165 1.08 -9.54 28.98
C ALA A 165 0.32 -10.39 27.98
N LEU A 166 -0.28 -9.74 26.99
CA LEU A 166 -0.77 -10.36 25.76
C LEU A 166 0.25 -10.07 24.65
N LEU A 167 0.77 -11.12 24.02
CA LEU A 167 1.62 -11.02 22.85
C LEU A 167 0.83 -11.42 21.61
N THR A 168 0.89 -10.58 20.58
CA THR A 168 0.33 -10.89 19.26
C THR A 168 1.47 -10.97 18.26
N LEU A 169 1.46 -12.01 17.41
CA LEU A 169 2.43 -12.18 16.34
C LEU A 169 1.77 -11.87 15.00
N TYR A 170 2.42 -11.03 14.20
CA TYR A 170 1.97 -10.70 12.86
C TYR A 170 2.98 -11.20 11.84
N LEU A 171 2.47 -11.77 10.75
CA LEU A 171 3.27 -11.91 9.52
C LEU A 171 3.52 -10.51 8.95
N PRO A 172 4.74 -10.19 8.45
CA PRO A 172 5.01 -8.92 7.79
C PRO A 172 4.02 -8.59 6.66
N SER A 173 3.55 -9.60 5.93
CA SER A 173 2.56 -9.43 4.85
C SER A 173 1.23 -8.86 5.33
N ARG A 174 0.74 -9.22 6.53
CA ARG A 174 -0.49 -8.66 7.11
C ARG A 174 -0.37 -7.16 7.38
N ILE A 175 0.83 -6.69 7.73
CA ILE A 175 1.07 -5.25 7.85
C ILE A 175 1.04 -4.61 6.47
N GLY A 176 1.64 -5.25 5.47
CA GLY A 176 1.54 -4.80 4.09
C GLY A 176 0.12 -4.72 3.56
N GLU A 177 -0.75 -5.68 3.89
CA GLU A 177 -2.19 -5.67 3.56
C GLU A 177 -2.87 -4.45 4.16
N ARG A 178 -2.65 -4.18 5.46
CA ARG A 178 -3.20 -3.00 6.13
C ARG A 178 -2.68 -1.68 5.52
N LEU A 179 -1.38 -1.60 5.21
CA LEU A 179 -0.79 -0.43 4.56
C LEU A 179 -1.36 -0.22 3.15
N SER A 180 -1.54 -1.30 2.39
CA SER A 180 -2.17 -1.28 1.07
C SER A 180 -3.62 -0.80 1.16
N ALA A 181 -4.39 -1.28 2.13
CA ALA A 181 -5.78 -0.88 2.37
C ALA A 181 -5.92 0.59 2.80
N LEU A 182 -4.95 1.15 3.54
CA LEU A 182 -4.94 2.59 3.87
C LEU A 182 -4.66 3.48 2.65
N HIS A 183 -4.05 2.92 1.60
CA HIS A 183 -3.74 3.65 0.36
C HIS A 183 -4.75 3.39 -0.77
N HIS A 184 -5.84 2.64 -0.53
CA HIS A 184 -6.89 2.27 -1.51
C HIS A 184 -7.77 3.45 -2.00
N ASP A 185 -7.41 4.71 -1.74
CA ASP A 185 -8.24 5.89 -2.11
C ASP A 185 -8.22 6.25 -3.61
N HIS A 186 -7.58 5.47 -4.48
CA HIS A 186 -7.47 5.79 -5.91
C HIS A 186 -8.16 4.74 -6.76
N ALA A 187 -9.08 5.17 -7.63
CA ALA A 187 -9.83 4.35 -8.58
C ALA A 187 -9.02 3.16 -9.11
N GLU A 188 -9.46 1.95 -8.76
CA GLU A 188 -8.76 0.71 -9.09
C GLU A 188 -9.34 0.11 -10.37
N GLY A 189 -8.45 -0.26 -11.30
CA GLY A 189 -8.82 -0.91 -12.56
C GLY A 189 -8.66 -0.03 -13.82
N PHE A 190 -8.98 -0.62 -14.98
CA PHE A 190 -8.75 0.00 -16.28
C PHE A 190 -9.68 1.18 -16.60
N ASP A 191 -10.74 1.37 -15.81
CA ASP A 191 -11.66 2.51 -15.95
C ASP A 191 -11.02 3.81 -15.44
N ALA A 192 -10.06 3.73 -14.52
CA ALA A 192 -9.26 4.87 -14.07
C ALA A 192 -8.35 5.45 -15.18
N LEU A 193 -8.00 4.63 -16.18
CA LEU A 193 -7.26 5.08 -17.36
C LEU A 193 -8.22 5.77 -18.35
N LEU A 194 -8.47 7.05 -18.12
CA LEU A 194 -9.36 7.84 -18.97
C LEU A 194 -8.85 7.95 -20.41
N GLY A 195 -9.76 7.74 -21.37
CA GLY A 195 -9.48 7.85 -22.79
C GLY A 195 -10.19 6.81 -23.64
N GLU A 196 -10.49 7.20 -24.87
CA GLU A 196 -11.14 6.40 -25.90
C GLU A 196 -10.35 6.33 -27.20
N SER A 197 -9.18 6.98 -27.28
CA SER A 197 -8.32 6.89 -28.46
C SER A 197 -7.95 5.44 -28.80
N PRO A 198 -7.71 5.13 -30.09
CA PRO A 198 -7.27 3.80 -30.49
C PRO A 198 -6.03 3.34 -29.72
N ALA A 199 -5.07 4.24 -29.46
CA ALA A 199 -3.86 3.94 -28.70
C ALA A 199 -4.17 3.49 -27.26
N ILE A 200 -5.06 4.19 -26.55
CA ILE A 200 -5.47 3.81 -25.19
C ILE A 200 -6.31 2.53 -25.17
N ARG A 201 -7.20 2.33 -26.15
CA ARG A 201 -7.99 1.08 -26.26
C ARG A 201 -7.09 -0.14 -26.48
N ILE A 202 -6.05 0.00 -27.32
CA ILE A 202 -5.04 -1.04 -27.55
C ILE A 202 -4.26 -1.31 -26.26
N LEU A 203 -3.80 -0.25 -25.56
CA LEU A 203 -3.12 -0.38 -24.28
C LEU A 203 -3.98 -1.14 -23.26
N LYS A 204 -5.23 -0.72 -23.04
CA LYS A 204 -6.17 -1.39 -22.11
C LYS A 204 -6.33 -2.87 -22.44
N THR A 205 -6.55 -3.19 -23.72
CA THR A 205 -6.75 -4.58 -24.17
C THR A 205 -5.51 -5.44 -23.92
N ARG A 206 -4.31 -4.91 -24.21
CA ARG A 206 -3.06 -5.63 -23.95
C ARG A 206 -2.81 -5.79 -22.45
N ALA A 207 -2.99 -4.71 -21.69
CA ALA A 207 -2.77 -4.68 -20.26
C ALA A 207 -3.71 -5.64 -19.52
N GLN A 208 -4.97 -5.78 -19.93
CA GLN A 208 -5.90 -6.79 -19.39
C GLN A 208 -5.39 -8.23 -19.59
N ARG A 209 -4.83 -8.55 -20.76
CA ARG A 209 -4.27 -9.90 -21.02
C ARG A 209 -3.04 -10.17 -20.18
N VAL A 210 -2.16 -9.17 -20.06
CA VAL A 210 -0.92 -9.23 -19.27
C VAL A 210 -1.20 -9.27 -17.77
N ALA A 211 -2.25 -8.60 -17.31
CA ALA A 211 -2.66 -8.59 -15.91
C ALA A 211 -2.97 -9.99 -15.37
N ALA A 212 -3.55 -10.86 -16.20
CA ALA A 212 -3.89 -12.24 -15.82
C ALA A 212 -2.67 -13.18 -15.68
N LEU A 213 -1.50 -12.78 -16.20
CA LEU A 213 -0.28 -13.60 -16.15
C LEU A 213 0.53 -13.28 -14.89
N ASP A 214 1.03 -14.31 -14.20
CA ASP A 214 1.89 -14.14 -13.02
C ASP A 214 3.37 -14.09 -13.43
N ALA A 215 3.74 -13.04 -14.18
CA ALA A 215 5.11 -12.80 -14.62
C ALA A 215 5.50 -11.32 -14.45
N PRO A 216 6.82 -11.02 -14.41
CA PRO A 216 7.31 -9.65 -14.41
C PRO A 216 6.80 -8.85 -15.61
N LEU A 217 6.40 -7.61 -15.35
CA LEU A 217 5.90 -6.69 -16.37
C LEU A 217 6.68 -5.37 -16.34
N LEU A 218 7.28 -5.02 -17.48
CA LEU A 218 7.92 -3.75 -17.74
C LEU A 218 6.97 -2.77 -18.46
N ILE A 219 6.72 -1.62 -17.85
CA ILE A 219 5.87 -0.55 -18.36
C ILE A 219 6.76 0.61 -18.83
N GLN A 220 6.82 0.81 -20.14
CA GLN A 220 7.61 1.87 -20.76
C GLN A 220 6.72 3.05 -21.14
N GLY A 221 7.28 4.25 -21.08
CA GLY A 221 6.60 5.45 -21.55
C GLY A 221 7.16 6.71 -20.93
N GLU A 222 6.92 7.84 -21.59
CA GLU A 222 7.41 9.14 -21.16
C GLU A 222 6.95 9.50 -19.74
N THR A 223 7.69 10.41 -19.11
CA THR A 223 7.35 10.94 -17.79
C THR A 223 5.99 11.63 -17.82
N GLY A 224 5.15 11.35 -16.82
CA GLY A 224 3.82 11.96 -16.69
C GLY A 224 2.72 11.36 -17.58
N THR A 225 2.93 10.19 -18.20
CA THR A 225 1.92 9.48 -19.01
C THR A 225 0.91 8.64 -18.22
N GLY A 226 1.18 8.40 -16.92
CA GLY A 226 0.32 7.60 -16.04
C GLY A 226 0.74 6.13 -15.88
N LYS A 227 2.04 5.82 -15.95
CA LYS A 227 2.56 4.44 -15.81
C LYS A 227 2.12 3.74 -14.51
N GLU A 228 2.07 4.47 -13.40
CA GLU A 228 1.58 3.93 -12.12
C GLU A 228 0.10 3.50 -12.19
N LEU A 229 -0.76 4.28 -12.87
CA LEU A 229 -2.16 3.90 -13.06
C LEU A 229 -2.30 2.60 -13.87
N VAL A 230 -1.43 2.40 -14.86
CA VAL A 230 -1.37 1.14 -15.61
C VAL A 230 -0.94 -0.02 -14.71
N ALA A 231 0.07 0.18 -13.86
CA ALA A 231 0.53 -0.84 -12.90
C ALA A 231 -0.58 -1.23 -11.92
N ARG A 232 -1.27 -0.23 -11.33
CA ARG A 232 -2.40 -0.45 -10.42
C ARG A 232 -3.56 -1.16 -11.10
N ALA A 233 -3.92 -0.75 -12.32
CA ALA A 233 -4.97 -1.42 -13.10
C ALA A 233 -4.61 -2.89 -13.41
N CYS A 234 -3.35 -3.18 -13.70
CA CYS A 234 -2.87 -4.54 -13.91
C CYS A 234 -2.96 -5.38 -12.63
N HIS A 235 -2.57 -4.82 -11.48
CA HIS A 235 -2.69 -5.51 -10.19
C HIS A 235 -4.16 -5.80 -9.84
N ALA A 236 -5.03 -4.80 -9.92
CA ALA A 236 -6.47 -4.92 -9.63
C ALA A 236 -7.19 -5.94 -10.55
N SER A 237 -6.65 -6.19 -11.74
CA SER A 237 -7.20 -7.19 -12.69
C SER A 237 -6.48 -8.54 -12.64
N SER A 238 -5.59 -8.76 -11.68
CA SER A 238 -4.79 -9.98 -11.56
C SER A 238 -5.36 -10.98 -10.54
N ALA A 239 -4.78 -12.18 -10.51
CA ALA A 239 -5.08 -13.17 -9.47
C ALA A 239 -4.71 -12.67 -8.05
N ARG A 240 -3.84 -11.66 -7.93
CA ARG A 240 -3.35 -11.08 -6.68
C ARG A 240 -4.09 -9.79 -6.28
N HIS A 241 -5.28 -9.50 -6.85
CA HIS A 241 -6.01 -8.26 -6.60
C HIS A 241 -6.44 -8.03 -5.14
N GLY A 242 -6.59 -9.10 -4.35
CA GLY A 242 -6.88 -9.02 -2.91
C GLY A 242 -5.63 -8.92 -2.02
N GLU A 243 -4.44 -8.98 -2.62
CA GLU A 243 -3.15 -8.99 -1.93
C GLU A 243 -2.49 -7.60 -1.97
N PRO A 244 -1.44 -7.33 -1.17
CA PRO A 244 -0.84 -6.00 -1.10
C PRO A 244 -0.28 -5.50 -2.44
N PHE A 245 -0.50 -4.21 -2.75
CA PHE A 245 0.21 -3.48 -3.79
C PHE A 245 1.08 -2.41 -3.15
N LEU A 246 2.40 -2.59 -3.19
CA LEU A 246 3.35 -1.63 -2.63
C LEU A 246 4.21 -1.03 -3.73
N ALA A 247 4.39 0.28 -3.69
CA ALA A 247 5.14 1.03 -4.71
C ALA A 247 6.39 1.67 -4.11
N LEU A 248 7.47 1.68 -4.90
CA LEU A 248 8.70 2.42 -4.61
C LEU A 248 9.13 3.20 -5.85
N ASN A 249 9.42 4.49 -5.68
CA ASN A 249 10.09 5.28 -6.69
C ASN A 249 11.60 5.23 -6.49
N CYS A 250 12.31 4.56 -7.41
CA CYS A 250 13.76 4.37 -7.32
C CYS A 250 14.56 5.66 -7.48
N ALA A 251 14.00 6.69 -8.12
CA ALA A 251 14.66 7.99 -8.30
C ALA A 251 14.54 8.91 -7.08
N ALA A 252 13.60 8.63 -6.16
CA ALA A 252 13.27 9.54 -5.06
C ALA A 252 14.16 9.35 -3.81
N LEU A 253 14.89 8.25 -3.71
CA LEU A 253 15.63 7.87 -2.51
C LEU A 253 17.13 7.66 -2.78
N PRO A 254 18.02 8.01 -1.84
CA PRO A 254 19.41 7.58 -1.88
C PRO A 254 19.52 6.05 -1.87
N GLU A 255 20.58 5.51 -2.49
CA GLU A 255 20.81 4.07 -2.66
C GLU A 255 20.62 3.25 -1.38
N ASN A 256 21.27 3.65 -0.28
CA ASN A 256 21.20 2.91 1.00
C ASN A 256 19.78 2.89 1.59
N LEU A 257 19.01 3.97 1.39
CA LEU A 257 17.63 4.05 1.86
C LEU A 257 16.71 3.22 0.96
N ALA A 258 16.91 3.27 -0.36
CA ALA A 258 16.20 2.41 -1.30
C ALA A 258 16.46 0.91 -1.01
N GLU A 259 17.70 0.53 -0.67
CA GLU A 259 18.01 -0.85 -0.26
C GLU A 259 17.25 -1.25 1.00
N SER A 260 17.27 -0.39 2.01
CA SER A 260 16.63 -0.64 3.31
C SER A 260 15.10 -0.67 3.21
N GLU A 261 14.50 0.14 2.34
CA GLU A 261 13.07 0.09 2.06
C GLU A 261 12.68 -1.16 1.26
N LEU A 262 13.41 -1.52 0.20
CA LEU A 262 13.09 -2.72 -0.60
C LEU A 262 13.27 -4.02 0.18
N PHE A 263 14.42 -4.19 0.81
CA PHE A 263 14.88 -5.46 1.36
C PHE A 263 14.93 -5.48 2.88
N GLY A 264 14.59 -4.39 3.57
CA GLY A 264 14.64 -4.34 5.03
C GLY A 264 16.07 -4.35 5.58
N TYR A 265 16.18 -4.23 6.90
CA TYR A 265 17.45 -4.27 7.61
C TYR A 265 17.37 -5.11 8.88
N ALA A 266 18.50 -5.74 9.23
CA ALA A 266 18.64 -6.49 10.46
C ALA A 266 18.91 -5.56 11.66
N PRO A 267 18.61 -6.00 12.90
CA PRO A 267 19.00 -5.29 14.11
C PRO A 267 20.47 -4.86 14.09
N GLY A 268 20.73 -3.57 14.34
CA GLY A 268 22.10 -3.04 14.42
C GLY A 268 22.85 -2.93 13.08
N ALA A 269 22.18 -3.04 11.94
CA ALA A 269 22.82 -2.93 10.62
C ALA A 269 23.56 -1.60 10.37
N PHE A 270 23.12 -0.50 10.99
CA PHE A 270 23.77 0.81 10.90
C PHE A 270 23.44 1.69 12.12
N THR A 271 24.15 2.80 12.28
CA THR A 271 23.92 3.77 13.37
C THR A 271 22.53 4.40 13.24
N GLY A 272 21.65 4.13 14.21
CA GLY A 272 20.24 4.58 14.18
C GLY A 272 19.24 3.52 13.69
N ALA A 273 19.71 2.33 13.29
CA ALA A 273 18.83 1.20 13.02
C ALA A 273 18.03 0.84 14.29
N GLN A 274 16.74 0.56 14.12
CA GLN A 274 15.92 0.10 15.24
C GLN A 274 16.47 -1.22 15.77
N ARG A 275 16.48 -1.37 17.10
CA ARG A 275 16.97 -2.60 17.78
C ARG A 275 16.21 -3.86 17.35
N GLY A 276 15.00 -3.72 16.79
CA GLY A 276 14.19 -4.83 16.28
C GLY A 276 14.33 -5.13 14.78
N GLY A 277 15.15 -4.36 14.04
CA GLY A 277 15.17 -4.44 12.56
C GLY A 277 13.92 -3.83 11.91
N LYS A 278 13.82 -3.90 10.58
CA LYS A 278 12.62 -3.50 9.83
C LYS A 278 12.45 -4.41 8.61
N PRO A 279 11.25 -4.98 8.36
CA PRO A 279 10.98 -5.73 7.13
C PRO A 279 10.96 -4.80 5.92
N GLY A 280 11.41 -5.31 4.77
CA GLY A 280 11.38 -4.59 3.50
C GLY A 280 10.03 -4.69 2.78
N LEU A 281 9.83 -3.87 1.76
CA LEU A 281 8.66 -3.90 0.88
C LEU A 281 8.44 -5.28 0.25
N MET A 282 9.50 -6.03 -0.06
CA MET A 282 9.37 -7.39 -0.58
C MET A 282 8.69 -8.34 0.42
N GLU A 283 8.92 -8.16 1.72
CA GLU A 283 8.30 -8.97 2.78
C GLU A 283 6.88 -8.53 3.06
N LEU A 284 6.67 -7.22 3.10
CA LEU A 284 5.35 -6.62 3.28
C LEU A 284 4.42 -6.96 2.10
N ALA A 285 4.95 -7.12 0.89
CA ALA A 285 4.19 -7.49 -0.30
C ALA A 285 4.21 -9.00 -0.62
N ASN A 286 4.59 -9.86 0.33
CA ASN A 286 4.57 -11.31 0.09
C ASN A 286 3.17 -11.76 -0.36
N GLN A 287 3.09 -12.63 -1.38
CA GLN A 287 1.90 -12.99 -2.18
C GLN A 287 1.28 -11.86 -3.01
N GLY A 288 1.59 -10.60 -2.70
CA GLY A 288 1.16 -9.41 -3.43
C GLY A 288 2.09 -9.01 -4.58
N THR A 289 2.15 -7.70 -4.80
CA THR A 289 2.82 -7.08 -5.95
C THR A 289 3.66 -5.88 -5.50
N VAL A 290 4.89 -5.80 -5.99
CA VAL A 290 5.76 -4.62 -5.82
C VAL A 290 5.88 -3.89 -7.15
N PHE A 291 5.60 -2.59 -7.12
CA PHE A 291 5.78 -1.68 -8.24
C PHE A 291 7.05 -0.84 -8.06
N LEU A 292 7.97 -0.93 -9.02
CA LEU A 292 9.24 -0.21 -9.06
C LEU A 292 9.15 0.88 -10.14
N ASP A 293 8.89 2.12 -9.73
CA ASP A 293 8.88 3.27 -10.64
C ASP A 293 10.30 3.81 -10.86
N GLU A 294 10.55 4.25 -12.09
CA GLU A 294 11.85 4.69 -12.57
C GLU A 294 12.99 3.67 -12.33
N ILE A 295 12.77 2.40 -12.68
CA ILE A 295 13.74 1.31 -12.49
C ILE A 295 15.10 1.56 -13.16
N GLY A 296 15.13 2.38 -14.22
CA GLY A 296 16.36 2.81 -14.89
C GLY A 296 17.29 3.66 -14.01
N GLU A 297 16.80 4.24 -12.92
CA GLU A 297 17.60 5.02 -11.96
C GLU A 297 18.25 4.16 -10.87
N MET A 298 18.01 2.84 -10.88
CA MET A 298 18.56 1.92 -9.90
C MET A 298 20.07 1.76 -10.07
N SER A 299 20.82 1.81 -8.98
CA SER A 299 22.27 1.62 -9.00
C SER A 299 22.67 0.19 -9.42
N PRO A 300 23.88 -0.03 -9.96
CA PRO A 300 24.35 -1.37 -10.32
C PRO A 300 24.33 -2.37 -9.16
N TYR A 301 24.55 -1.90 -7.93
CA TYR A 301 24.48 -2.72 -6.72
C TYR A 301 23.06 -3.20 -6.44
N LEU A 302 22.07 -2.30 -6.45
CA LEU A 302 20.67 -2.65 -6.29
C LEU A 302 20.17 -3.54 -7.44
N GLN A 303 20.62 -3.30 -8.68
CA GLN A 303 20.32 -4.15 -9.83
C GLN A 303 20.76 -5.60 -9.58
N ALA A 304 21.97 -5.81 -9.04
CA ALA A 304 22.48 -7.14 -8.73
C ALA A 304 21.65 -7.84 -7.62
N LYS A 305 21.20 -7.07 -6.61
CA LYS A 305 20.37 -7.60 -5.52
C LYS A 305 18.96 -7.95 -5.99
N LEU A 306 18.34 -7.10 -6.81
CA LEU A 306 17.06 -7.38 -7.44
C LEU A 306 17.13 -8.59 -8.38
N LEU A 307 18.21 -8.74 -9.14
CA LEU A 307 18.42 -9.91 -9.99
C LEU A 307 18.41 -11.21 -9.17
N ARG A 308 19.10 -11.24 -8.02
CA ARG A 308 19.09 -12.40 -7.12
C ARG A 308 17.66 -12.73 -6.68
N PHE A 309 16.91 -11.72 -6.27
CA PHE A 309 15.51 -11.88 -5.89
C PHE A 309 14.64 -12.48 -7.01
N LEU A 310 14.78 -11.99 -8.25
CA LEU A 310 14.02 -12.47 -9.41
C LEU A 310 14.36 -13.92 -9.84
N ASN A 311 15.37 -14.57 -9.23
CA ASN A 311 15.73 -15.95 -9.56
C ASN A 311 14.78 -16.96 -8.91
N ASP A 312 14.60 -16.86 -7.59
CA ASP A 312 13.88 -17.85 -6.78
C ASP A 312 13.04 -17.22 -5.64
N GLY A 313 12.98 -15.89 -5.58
CA GLY A 313 12.27 -15.12 -4.55
C GLY A 313 13.08 -14.93 -3.27
N SER A 314 14.38 -15.23 -3.26
CA SER A 314 15.22 -15.10 -2.07
C SER A 314 16.06 -13.82 -2.03
N PHE A 315 16.28 -13.27 -0.84
CA PHE A 315 17.20 -12.17 -0.63
C PHE A 315 17.71 -12.12 0.82
N ARG A 316 18.69 -11.27 1.08
CA ARG A 316 19.16 -10.96 2.44
C ARG A 316 18.91 -9.50 2.79
N ARG A 317 18.51 -9.26 4.03
CA ARG A 317 18.37 -7.91 4.58
C ARG A 317 19.71 -7.20 4.68
N VAL A 318 19.68 -5.88 4.74
CA VAL A 318 20.89 -5.09 4.99
C VAL A 318 21.49 -5.47 6.35
N GLY A 319 22.77 -5.82 6.36
CA GLY A 319 23.50 -6.25 7.56
C GLY A 319 23.05 -7.60 8.14
N GLY A 320 22.22 -8.37 7.42
CA GLY A 320 21.73 -9.67 7.87
C GLY A 320 22.29 -10.83 7.05
N ASP A 321 22.54 -11.96 7.73
CA ASP A 321 23.04 -13.19 7.10
C ASP A 321 21.93 -14.18 6.73
N ARG A 322 20.74 -13.99 7.30
CA ARG A 322 19.56 -14.84 7.04
C ARG A 322 18.95 -14.52 5.69
N GLU A 323 18.70 -15.59 4.94
CA GLU A 323 17.97 -15.53 3.68
C GLU A 323 16.46 -15.53 3.96
N VAL A 324 15.76 -14.61 3.31
CA VAL A 324 14.30 -14.46 3.38
C VAL A 324 13.76 -14.83 2.01
N ARG A 325 12.72 -15.66 1.97
CA ARG A 325 12.06 -16.08 0.73
C ARG A 325 10.63 -15.61 0.70
N VAL A 326 10.24 -14.94 -0.38
CA VAL A 326 8.89 -14.38 -0.57
C VAL A 326 8.41 -14.60 -2.01
N ASN A 327 7.10 -14.62 -2.22
CA ASN A 327 6.48 -14.73 -3.53
C ASN A 327 5.87 -13.39 -3.95
N VAL A 328 6.60 -12.56 -4.69
CA VAL A 328 6.14 -11.22 -5.09
C VAL A 328 6.15 -11.10 -6.61
N ARG A 329 5.05 -10.59 -7.16
CA ARG A 329 5.01 -10.17 -8.58
C ARG A 329 5.66 -8.80 -8.73
N ILE A 330 6.59 -8.67 -9.67
CA ILE A 330 7.27 -7.40 -9.96
C ILE A 330 6.62 -6.70 -11.15
N LEU A 331 6.17 -5.46 -10.92
CA LEU A 331 5.83 -4.50 -11.96
C LEU A 331 6.92 -3.43 -11.95
N SER A 332 7.47 -3.09 -13.10
CA SER A 332 8.51 -2.05 -13.20
C SER A 332 8.09 -1.01 -14.21
N ALA A 333 8.46 0.25 -14.00
CA ALA A 333 8.24 1.32 -14.96
C ALA A 333 9.50 2.16 -15.20
N THR A 334 9.64 2.69 -16.40
CA THR A 334 10.71 3.65 -16.72
C THR A 334 10.36 4.51 -17.94
N HIS A 335 10.92 5.71 -17.99
CA HIS A 335 10.93 6.54 -19.20
C HIS A 335 12.22 6.39 -20.02
N ARG A 336 13.23 5.67 -19.52
CA ARG A 336 14.53 5.49 -20.17
C ARG A 336 14.52 4.29 -21.10
N ASP A 337 15.35 4.37 -22.13
CA ASP A 337 15.63 3.25 -23.02
C ASP A 337 16.62 2.28 -22.34
N LEU A 338 16.08 1.20 -21.75
CA LEU A 338 16.89 0.21 -21.05
C LEU A 338 17.81 -0.56 -22.02
N GLU A 339 17.43 -0.77 -23.27
CA GLU A 339 18.27 -1.46 -24.26
C GLU A 339 19.53 -0.65 -24.54
N LYS A 340 19.35 0.67 -24.74
CA LYS A 340 20.48 1.60 -24.85
C LYS A 340 21.34 1.61 -23.59
N MET A 341 20.75 1.66 -22.40
CA MET A 341 21.50 1.63 -21.14
C MET A 341 22.29 0.32 -20.93
N VAL A 342 21.77 -0.80 -21.42
CA VAL A 342 22.50 -2.08 -21.44
C VAL A 342 23.72 -1.98 -22.35
N SER A 343 23.56 -1.42 -23.56
CA SER A 343 24.68 -1.22 -24.49
C SER A 343 25.77 -0.28 -23.94
N GLU A 344 25.37 0.68 -23.10
CA GLU A 344 26.26 1.63 -22.43
C GLU A 344 26.86 1.10 -21.11
N GLY A 345 26.45 -0.09 -20.66
CA GLY A 345 26.91 -0.70 -19.41
C GLY A 345 26.33 -0.08 -18.12
N ALA A 346 25.35 0.82 -18.24
CA ALA A 346 24.68 1.46 -17.11
C ALA A 346 23.55 0.60 -16.51
N PHE A 347 23.05 -0.37 -17.27
CA PHE A 347 22.05 -1.33 -16.82
C PHE A 347 22.49 -2.75 -17.15
N ARG A 348 22.25 -3.71 -16.26
CA ARG A 348 22.66 -5.09 -16.49
C ARG A 348 21.75 -5.80 -17.51
N GLU A 349 22.38 -6.46 -18.48
CA GLU A 349 21.69 -7.24 -19.51
C GLU A 349 20.85 -8.37 -18.91
N ASP A 350 21.38 -9.10 -17.93
CA ASP A 350 20.69 -10.22 -17.28
C ASP A 350 19.40 -9.79 -16.54
N LEU A 351 19.45 -8.65 -15.86
CA LEU A 351 18.29 -8.06 -15.20
C LEU A 351 17.25 -7.58 -16.21
N PHE A 352 17.69 -6.95 -17.30
CA PHE A 352 16.79 -6.50 -18.36
C PHE A 352 15.94 -7.65 -18.91
N TYR A 353 16.55 -8.78 -19.25
CA TYR A 353 15.80 -9.94 -19.77
C TYR A 353 14.84 -10.55 -18.73
N ARG A 354 15.15 -10.49 -17.43
CA ARG A 354 14.24 -10.97 -16.38
C ARG A 354 13.07 -10.03 -16.11
N LEU A 355 13.25 -8.73 -16.33
CA LEU A 355 12.19 -7.73 -16.18
C LEU A 355 11.30 -7.65 -17.43
N ASN A 356 11.89 -7.72 -18.61
CA ASN A 356 11.23 -7.58 -19.90
C ASN A 356 10.61 -8.90 -20.40
N VAL A 357 9.90 -9.61 -19.51
CA VAL A 357 9.16 -10.84 -19.86
C VAL A 357 7.82 -10.47 -20.51
N LEU A 358 7.10 -9.54 -19.89
CA LEU A 358 5.92 -8.90 -20.45
C LEU A 358 6.21 -7.40 -20.57
N ASN A 359 5.73 -6.78 -21.66
CA ASN A 359 5.93 -5.35 -21.89
C ASN A 359 4.63 -4.63 -22.23
N LEU A 360 4.54 -3.38 -21.77
CA LEU A 360 3.48 -2.45 -22.13
C LEU A 360 4.09 -1.08 -22.39
N GLU A 361 3.73 -0.50 -23.53
CA GLU A 361 4.13 0.86 -23.89
C GLU A 361 2.93 1.80 -23.68
N VAL A 362 3.12 2.80 -22.83
CA VAL A 362 2.12 3.82 -22.53
C VAL A 362 2.27 4.98 -23.51
N PRO A 363 1.29 5.23 -24.39
CA PRO A 363 1.42 6.23 -25.43
C PRO A 363 1.47 7.63 -24.81
N PRO A 364 2.32 8.52 -25.34
CA PRO A 364 2.36 9.92 -24.91
C PRO A 364 1.04 10.62 -25.25
N LEU A 365 0.74 11.69 -24.51
CA LEU A 365 -0.54 12.39 -24.58
C LEU A 365 -0.84 12.92 -26.00
N ARG A 366 0.19 13.36 -26.73
CA ARG A 366 0.08 13.83 -28.13
C ARG A 366 -0.45 12.78 -29.11
N GLU A 367 -0.31 11.49 -28.81
CA GLU A 367 -0.82 10.38 -29.64
C GLU A 367 -2.25 10.00 -29.28
N ARG A 368 -2.81 10.55 -28.19
CA ARG A 368 -4.16 10.24 -27.71
C ARG A 368 -5.26 11.14 -28.30
N GLY A 369 -4.89 12.13 -29.12
CA GLY A 369 -5.84 12.96 -29.88
C GLY A 369 -6.93 13.60 -29.00
N GLN A 370 -8.20 13.22 -29.24
CA GLN A 370 -9.36 13.79 -28.55
C GLN A 370 -9.41 13.47 -27.04
N ASP A 371 -8.65 12.47 -26.57
CA ASP A 371 -8.54 12.18 -25.14
C ASP A 371 -7.96 13.36 -24.35
N ILE A 372 -7.19 14.24 -25.00
CA ILE A 372 -6.68 15.47 -24.39
C ILE A 372 -7.83 16.33 -23.86
N LEU A 373 -8.90 16.50 -24.64
CA LEU A 373 -10.05 17.31 -24.23
C LEU A 373 -10.88 16.61 -23.16
N LEU A 374 -10.98 15.28 -23.21
CA LEU A 374 -11.65 14.48 -22.19
C LEU A 374 -10.94 14.61 -20.84
N LEU A 375 -9.61 14.43 -20.83
CA LEU A 375 -8.77 14.63 -19.66
C LEU A 375 -8.82 16.07 -19.15
N ALA A 376 -8.79 17.06 -20.04
CA ALA A 376 -8.86 18.46 -19.66
C ALA A 376 -10.17 18.81 -18.93
N ARG A 377 -11.31 18.28 -19.39
CA ARG A 377 -12.61 18.44 -18.71
C ARG A 377 -12.61 17.76 -17.35
N TYR A 378 -12.12 16.52 -17.28
CA TYR A 378 -12.01 15.78 -16.03
C TYR A 378 -11.16 16.53 -14.99
N PHE A 379 -9.97 17.01 -15.37
CA PHE A 379 -9.13 17.78 -14.47
C PHE A 379 -9.71 19.14 -14.10
N MET A 380 -10.53 19.74 -14.96
CA MET A 380 -11.23 20.99 -14.64
C MET A 380 -12.25 20.76 -13.53
N GLU A 381 -13.05 19.69 -13.64
CA GLU A 381 -13.99 19.30 -12.59
C GLU A 381 -13.26 19.04 -11.27
N GLN A 382 -12.20 18.22 -11.30
CA GLN A 382 -11.38 17.95 -10.11
C GLN A 382 -10.78 19.20 -9.49
N ALA A 383 -10.21 20.10 -10.31
CA ALA A 383 -9.60 21.34 -9.83
C ALA A 383 -10.65 22.26 -9.19
N CYS A 384 -11.83 22.41 -9.82
CA CYS A 384 -12.90 23.23 -9.26
C CYS A 384 -13.43 22.67 -7.93
N THR A 385 -13.60 21.34 -7.83
CA THR A 385 -13.98 20.67 -6.58
C THR A 385 -12.92 20.91 -5.49
N GLN A 386 -11.65 20.76 -5.82
CA GLN A 386 -10.53 20.95 -4.89
C GLN A 386 -10.44 22.40 -4.38
N ILE A 387 -10.73 23.39 -5.23
CA ILE A 387 -10.69 24.83 -4.89
C ILE A 387 -12.06 25.31 -4.34
N GLN A 388 -13.04 24.41 -4.20
CA GLN A 388 -14.39 24.71 -3.70
C GLN A 388 -15.13 25.81 -4.49
N ARG A 389 -15.02 25.77 -5.82
CA ARG A 389 -15.72 26.70 -6.72
C ARG A 389 -16.66 25.96 -7.69
N PRO A 390 -17.66 26.64 -8.27
CA PRO A 390 -18.47 26.08 -9.35
C PRO A 390 -17.59 25.62 -10.52
N VAL A 391 -17.98 24.51 -11.15
CA VAL A 391 -17.24 23.91 -12.27
C VAL A 391 -17.11 24.91 -13.42
N CYS A 392 -15.86 25.19 -13.80
CA CYS A 392 -15.56 26.00 -14.97
C CYS A 392 -15.65 25.18 -16.26
N ARG A 393 -15.95 25.84 -17.37
CA ARG A 393 -15.96 25.24 -18.71
C ARG A 393 -14.83 25.81 -19.55
N LEU A 394 -14.20 24.95 -20.34
CA LEU A 394 -13.23 25.38 -21.35
C LEU A 394 -13.96 25.98 -22.55
N ALA A 395 -13.62 27.20 -22.94
CA ALA A 395 -14.13 27.83 -24.15
C ALA A 395 -13.72 27.02 -25.39
N THR A 396 -14.57 26.96 -26.42
CA THR A 396 -14.27 26.22 -27.65
C THR A 396 -13.01 26.71 -28.37
N GLY A 397 -12.66 28.00 -28.20
CA GLY A 397 -11.41 28.59 -28.69
C GLY A 397 -10.14 27.98 -28.09
N THR A 398 -10.23 27.29 -26.95
CA THR A 398 -9.08 26.63 -26.31
C THR A 398 -8.71 25.29 -26.98
N TYR A 399 -9.65 24.65 -27.67
CA TYR A 399 -9.46 23.26 -28.13
C TYR A 399 -8.32 23.11 -29.14
N PRO A 400 -8.15 23.99 -30.14
CA PRO A 400 -7.02 23.90 -31.06
C PRO A 400 -5.67 24.03 -30.35
N ALA A 401 -5.59 24.88 -29.32
CA ALA A 401 -4.36 25.06 -28.54
C ALA A 401 -4.03 23.84 -27.68
N LEU A 402 -5.04 23.21 -27.07
CA LEU A 402 -4.86 21.98 -26.30
C LEU A 402 -4.48 20.79 -27.19
N LEU A 403 -5.15 20.63 -28.34
CA LEU A 403 -4.90 19.53 -29.28
C LEU A 403 -3.58 19.68 -30.05
N GLY A 404 -3.18 20.92 -30.37
CA GLY A 404 -1.96 21.21 -31.14
C GLY A 404 -0.67 21.21 -30.32
N ASN A 405 -0.74 21.10 -28.99
CA ASN A 405 0.45 21.09 -28.14
C ASN A 405 1.12 19.71 -28.10
N ARG A 406 2.45 19.69 -27.98
CA ARG A 406 3.25 18.46 -27.87
C ARG A 406 3.16 17.77 -26.50
N TRP A 407 2.80 18.51 -25.45
CA TRP A 407 2.71 18.04 -24.07
C TRP A 407 3.94 17.26 -23.58
N PRO A 408 5.14 17.88 -23.51
CA PRO A 408 6.36 17.20 -23.04
C PRO A 408 6.25 16.61 -21.62
N GLY A 409 5.41 17.20 -20.75
CA GLY A 409 5.11 16.63 -19.43
C GLY A 409 3.82 15.79 -19.39
N ASN A 410 3.29 15.42 -20.56
CA ASN A 410 2.13 14.56 -20.76
C ASN A 410 0.92 14.97 -19.89
N VAL A 411 0.27 13.99 -19.26
CA VAL A 411 -0.94 14.17 -18.45
C VAL A 411 -0.67 15.05 -17.23
N ARG A 412 0.51 14.93 -16.61
CA ARG A 412 0.91 15.76 -15.47
C ARG A 412 0.99 17.24 -15.84
N GLN A 413 1.54 17.57 -17.01
CA GLN A 413 1.55 18.94 -17.50
C GLN A 413 0.15 19.46 -17.80
N LEU A 414 -0.69 18.66 -18.47
CA LEU A 414 -2.08 19.02 -18.75
C LEU A 414 -2.84 19.33 -17.45
N GLN A 415 -2.75 18.45 -16.45
CA GLN A 415 -3.38 18.64 -15.14
C GLN A 415 -2.95 19.96 -14.50
N ASN A 416 -1.65 20.26 -14.48
CA ASN A 416 -1.12 21.50 -13.90
C ASN A 416 -1.58 22.76 -14.66
N VAL A 417 -1.66 22.70 -16.00
CA VAL A 417 -2.16 23.81 -16.82
C VAL A 417 -3.63 24.07 -16.51
N ILE A 418 -4.45 23.02 -16.47
CA ILE A 418 -5.88 23.12 -16.20
C ILE A 418 -6.15 23.59 -14.77
N PHE A 419 -5.43 23.06 -13.78
CA PHE A 419 -5.54 23.49 -12.39
C PHE A 419 -5.22 24.99 -12.23
N ARG A 420 -4.12 25.46 -12.85
CA ARG A 420 -3.75 26.89 -12.80
C ARG A 420 -4.81 27.77 -13.46
N ALA A 421 -5.35 27.36 -14.60
CA ALA A 421 -6.42 28.09 -15.26
C ALA A 421 -7.70 28.15 -14.41
N ALA A 422 -8.07 27.05 -13.75
CA ALA A 422 -9.19 27.00 -12.81
C ALA A 422 -8.98 27.88 -11.57
N ALA A 423 -7.74 28.02 -11.10
CA ALA A 423 -7.40 28.84 -9.93
C ALA A 423 -7.39 30.34 -10.23
N ILE A 424 -6.91 30.74 -11.41
CA ILE A 424 -6.70 32.15 -11.78
C ILE A 424 -7.95 32.76 -12.43
N SER A 425 -8.74 31.97 -13.16
CA SER A 425 -9.88 32.51 -13.90
C SER A 425 -10.98 33.03 -12.97
N GLU A 426 -11.33 34.31 -13.08
CA GLU A 426 -12.45 34.91 -12.35
C GLU A 426 -13.81 34.53 -12.94
N SER A 427 -13.81 34.00 -14.17
CA SER A 427 -15.01 33.60 -14.92
C SER A 427 -15.35 32.11 -14.71
N THR A 428 -16.57 31.72 -15.06
CA THR A 428 -16.99 30.31 -15.19
C THR A 428 -16.57 29.70 -16.53
N VAL A 429 -16.07 30.53 -17.45
CA VAL A 429 -15.56 30.11 -18.76
C VAL A 429 -14.09 30.49 -18.85
N VAL A 430 -13.23 29.49 -19.05
CA VAL A 430 -11.78 29.62 -19.21
C VAL A 430 -11.47 29.80 -20.70
N ASP A 431 -10.87 30.94 -21.05
CA ASP A 431 -10.46 31.24 -22.43
C ASP A 431 -8.98 30.90 -22.67
N ILE A 432 -8.52 31.03 -23.91
CA ILE A 432 -7.15 30.70 -24.32
C ILE A 432 -6.11 31.56 -23.59
N GLY A 433 -6.45 32.80 -23.22
CA GLY A 433 -5.56 33.69 -22.46
C GLY A 433 -5.32 33.24 -21.02
N ASP A 434 -6.24 32.45 -20.45
CA ASP A 434 -6.13 31.90 -19.09
C ASP A 434 -5.30 30.61 -19.06
N LEU A 435 -5.14 29.95 -20.21
CA LEU A 435 -4.31 28.77 -20.35
C LEU A 435 -2.86 29.20 -20.50
N ASP A 436 -2.11 29.16 -19.39
CA ASP A 436 -0.65 29.23 -19.42
C ASP A 436 -0.06 27.94 -20.00
N ILE A 437 -0.32 27.72 -21.29
CA ILE A 437 0.36 26.78 -22.16
C ILE A 437 1.69 27.44 -22.58
N ALA A 438 2.47 27.92 -21.61
CA ALA A 438 3.84 28.28 -21.87
C ALA A 438 4.50 27.06 -22.52
N GLY A 439 4.98 27.24 -23.75
CA GLY A 439 6.03 26.39 -24.29
C GLY A 439 7.19 26.48 -23.31
N THR A 440 7.23 25.56 -22.35
CA THR A 440 8.34 25.39 -21.41
C THR A 440 9.63 25.52 -22.23
N ALA A 441 10.61 26.29 -21.76
CA ALA A 441 11.86 26.52 -22.50
C ALA A 441 12.56 25.23 -22.99
N VAL A 442 12.21 24.08 -22.40
CA VAL A 442 12.56 22.71 -22.82
C VAL A 442 12.04 22.34 -24.23
N ALA A 443 10.90 22.89 -24.67
CA ALA A 443 10.32 22.67 -26.00
C ALA A 443 11.05 23.44 -27.13
N ARG A 444 11.92 24.40 -26.79
CA ARG A 444 12.78 25.11 -27.75
C ARG A 444 14.16 24.46 -27.95
N GLN A 445 14.42 23.30 -27.33
CA GLN A 445 15.76 22.68 -27.40
C GLN A 445 15.97 21.63 -28.49
N ASN A 446 14.99 21.39 -29.37
CA ASN A 446 15.24 20.66 -30.62
C ASN A 446 14.93 21.56 -31.81
N ASP A 447 15.77 22.58 -32.00
CA ASP A 447 16.20 22.87 -33.37
C ASP A 447 16.99 21.63 -33.81
N GLY A 448 16.61 21.02 -34.93
CA GLY A 448 17.37 19.89 -35.49
C GLY A 448 18.84 20.25 -35.61
N GLU A 449 19.75 19.27 -35.65
CA GLU A 449 21.18 19.50 -35.89
C GLU A 449 21.36 20.55 -37.01
N VAL A 450 21.71 21.77 -36.61
CA VAL A 450 21.97 22.86 -37.53
C VAL A 450 23.29 22.51 -38.20
N GLY A 451 23.23 21.96 -39.41
CA GLY A 451 24.41 21.53 -40.16
C GLY A 451 25.41 22.66 -40.44
N SER A 452 24.94 23.91 -40.50
CA SER A 452 25.78 25.12 -40.58
C SER A 452 25.05 26.38 -40.13
N LEU A 453 25.79 27.40 -39.69
CA LEU A 453 25.25 28.73 -39.35
C LEU A 453 24.45 29.34 -40.51
N GLU A 454 24.90 29.12 -41.74
CA GLU A 454 24.23 29.61 -42.95
C GLU A 454 22.83 29.02 -43.10
N GLN A 455 22.68 27.71 -42.83
CA GLN A 455 21.39 27.03 -42.94
C GLN A 455 20.39 27.50 -41.88
N ALA A 456 20.83 27.68 -40.62
CA ALA A 456 19.97 28.24 -39.57
C ALA A 456 19.52 29.67 -39.87
N VAL A 457 20.41 30.51 -40.39
CA VAL A 457 20.06 31.89 -40.77
C VAL A 457 19.05 31.88 -41.92
N GLU A 458 19.20 31.01 -42.91
CA GLU A 458 18.27 30.91 -44.04
C GLU A 458 16.89 30.39 -43.62
N ASP A 459 16.83 29.37 -42.76
CA ASP A 459 15.58 28.82 -42.25
C ASP A 459 14.83 29.85 -41.39
N PHE A 460 15.56 30.57 -40.53
CA PHE A 460 15.00 31.69 -39.75
C PHE A 460 14.50 32.83 -40.65
N GLU A 461 15.28 33.24 -41.66
CA GLU A 461 14.86 34.27 -42.62
C GLU A 461 13.61 33.84 -43.40
N ARG A 462 13.51 32.57 -43.80
CA ARG A 462 12.35 32.01 -44.52
C ARG A 462 11.09 32.05 -43.66
N GLU A 463 11.16 31.56 -42.42
CA GLU A 463 10.02 31.55 -41.50
C GLU A 463 9.55 32.97 -41.15
N LEU A 464 10.49 33.88 -40.87
CA LEU A 464 10.20 35.28 -40.57
C LEU A 464 9.46 35.95 -41.73
N LEU A 465 9.93 35.76 -42.96
CA LEU A 465 9.30 36.33 -44.15
C LEU A 465 7.93 35.69 -44.43
N GLN A 466 7.79 34.38 -44.26
CA GLN A 466 6.53 33.68 -44.50
C GLN A 466 5.44 34.10 -43.52
N LYS A 467 5.81 34.31 -42.26
CA LYS A 467 4.90 34.81 -41.22
C LYS A 467 4.47 36.25 -41.49
N LEU A 468 5.42 37.14 -41.81
CA LEU A 468 5.12 38.55 -42.02
C LEU A 468 4.43 38.83 -43.36
N TYR A 469 4.58 37.96 -44.37
CA TYR A 469 3.93 38.13 -45.67
C TYR A 469 2.40 38.04 -45.58
N ALA A 470 1.85 37.31 -44.59
CA ALA A 470 0.41 37.23 -44.36
C ALA A 470 -0.22 38.58 -43.99
N ASP A 471 0.47 39.35 -43.13
CA ASP A 471 0.00 40.67 -42.67
C ASP A 471 0.50 41.82 -43.58
N HIS A 472 1.57 41.58 -44.34
CA HIS A 472 2.24 42.56 -45.20
C HIS A 472 2.60 41.95 -46.58
N PRO A 473 1.63 41.77 -47.49
CA PRO A 473 1.81 41.05 -48.76
C PRO A 473 2.64 41.80 -49.82
N SER A 474 3.25 42.94 -49.47
CA SER A 474 4.05 43.78 -50.36
C SER A 474 5.51 43.82 -49.93
N THR A 475 6.43 43.67 -50.89
CA THR A 475 7.88 43.87 -50.71
C THR A 475 8.23 45.20 -50.06
N ARG A 476 7.46 46.26 -50.35
CA ARG A 476 7.67 47.59 -49.75
C ARG A 476 7.19 47.65 -48.30
N GLN A 477 6.09 46.98 -47.97
CA GLN A 477 5.57 46.92 -46.60
C GLN A 477 6.48 46.10 -45.69
N LEU A 478 6.96 44.95 -46.18
CA LEU A 478 7.94 44.12 -45.46
C LEU A 478 9.26 44.86 -45.24
N ALA A 479 9.75 45.56 -46.26
CA ALA A 479 10.97 46.36 -46.15
C ALA A 479 10.85 47.48 -45.12
N ALA A 480 9.70 48.18 -45.08
CA ALA A 480 9.41 49.19 -44.08
C ALA A 480 9.30 48.59 -42.66
N ARG A 481 8.66 47.42 -42.52
CA ARG A 481 8.52 46.75 -41.22
C ARG A 481 9.84 46.24 -40.66
N LEU A 482 10.70 45.73 -41.54
CA LEU A 482 11.99 45.11 -41.21
C LEU A 482 13.17 46.09 -41.30
N ASN A 483 12.91 47.39 -41.53
CA ASN A 483 13.93 48.44 -41.65
C ASN A 483 15.07 48.06 -42.61
N THR A 484 14.73 47.53 -43.78
CA THR A 484 15.71 47.10 -44.78
C THR A 484 15.31 47.56 -46.18
N SER A 485 16.16 47.34 -47.18
CA SER A 485 15.86 47.74 -48.54
C SER A 485 14.82 46.82 -49.19
N HIS A 486 13.91 47.41 -49.97
CA HIS A 486 12.92 46.65 -50.73
C HIS A 486 13.56 45.68 -51.75
N THR A 487 14.77 45.99 -52.24
CA THR A 487 15.55 45.11 -53.12
C THR A 487 16.08 43.88 -52.38
N ALA A 488 16.52 44.03 -51.13
CA ALA A 488 17.00 42.92 -50.31
C ALA A 488 15.85 41.96 -49.92
N ILE A 489 14.67 42.51 -49.61
CA ILE A 489 13.47 41.71 -49.34
C ILE A 489 12.97 41.01 -50.61
N ALA A 490 12.96 41.70 -51.76
CA ALA A 490 12.57 41.10 -53.02
C ALA A 490 13.49 39.93 -53.42
N HIS A 491 14.80 40.05 -53.19
CA HIS A 491 15.76 38.97 -53.43
C HIS A 491 15.51 37.77 -52.51
N ARG A 492 15.28 37.99 -51.21
CA ARG A 492 15.00 36.92 -50.25
C ARG A 492 13.66 36.23 -50.50
N LEU A 493 12.60 36.97 -50.80
CA LEU A 493 11.29 36.39 -51.15
C LEU A 493 11.37 35.50 -52.41
N ARG A 494 12.15 35.92 -53.42
CA ARG A 494 12.42 35.08 -54.60
C ARG A 494 13.25 33.85 -54.26
N LYS A 495 14.31 34.02 -53.45
CA LYS A 495 15.17 32.92 -52.99
C LYS A 495 14.37 31.83 -52.27
N TYR A 496 13.39 32.22 -51.45
CA TYR A 496 12.58 31.30 -50.64
C TYR A 496 11.23 30.94 -51.26
N GLY A 497 10.88 31.46 -52.44
CA GLY A 497 9.64 31.12 -53.14
C GLY A 497 8.36 31.64 -52.47
N ILE A 498 8.43 32.73 -51.71
CA ILE A 498 7.31 33.30 -50.94
C ILE A 498 6.66 34.43 -51.76
N GLY A 499 5.37 34.28 -52.09
CA GLY A 499 4.59 35.23 -52.88
C GLY A 499 4.86 35.09 -54.38
N LYS A 500 3.93 34.47 -55.12
CA LYS A 500 3.91 34.49 -56.59
C LYS A 500 3.19 35.74 -57.09
#